data_AF-A0A966Y282-F1
#
_entry.id   AF-A0A966Y282-F1
#
_cell.length_a   1.000
_cell.length_b   1.000
_cell.length_c   1.000
_cell.angle_alpha   90.00
_cell.angle_beta   90.00
_cell.angle_gamma   90.00
#
_symmetry.space_group_name_H-M   'P 1'
#
loop_
_entity.id
_entity.type
_entity.pdbx_description
1 polymer ?
#
loop_
_entity_poly.entity_id
_entity_poly.type
_entity_poly.pdbx_seq_one_letter_code
_entity_poly.pdbx_strand_id
1 'polypeptide(L)'
;MTTPLDLGVHALRTAYRAGTLDVRHVVDEVLKRIAHAGEDKVWISRPTDSALRDRAAALEARRGEFDRLPLYGIPFAVKDNIDVAGMATTAACPGFAYEAKESAEV
;
A
#
# COMPACT_ATOMS: atom_id res chain seq x y z
N MET A 1 -15.81 -22.02 0.94
CA MET A 1 -14.53 -21.36 0.66
C MET A 1 -14.85 -19.96 0.19
N THR A 2 -14.47 -18.92 0.94
CA THR A 2 -14.64 -17.52 0.53
C THR A 2 -13.64 -17.20 -0.57
N THR A 3 -14.12 -16.66 -1.69
CA THR A 3 -13.25 -16.17 -2.76
C THR A 3 -12.29 -15.11 -2.19
N PRO A 4 -10.98 -15.18 -2.45
CA PRO A 4 -10.04 -14.15 -2.03
C PRO A 4 -10.47 -12.79 -2.57
N LEU A 5 -10.34 -11.73 -1.76
CA LEU A 5 -10.54 -10.36 -2.22
C LEU A 5 -9.66 -10.09 -3.46
N ASP A 6 -10.30 -9.65 -4.55
CA ASP A 6 -9.63 -9.22 -5.77
C ASP A 6 -9.01 -7.83 -5.57
N LEU A 7 -7.68 -7.75 -5.68
CA LEU A 7 -6.92 -6.51 -5.53
C LEU A 7 -6.72 -5.77 -6.86
N GLY A 8 -7.34 -6.24 -7.95
CA GLY A 8 -7.31 -5.57 -9.24
C GLY A 8 -7.87 -4.16 -9.17
N VAL A 9 -7.21 -3.22 -9.84
CA VAL A 9 -7.57 -1.78 -9.82
C VAL A 9 -9.04 -1.56 -10.14
N HIS A 10 -9.58 -2.21 -11.18
CA HIS A 10 -10.98 -2.07 -11.55
C HIS A 10 -11.95 -2.65 -10.52
N ALA A 11 -11.63 -3.81 -9.95
CA ALA A 11 -12.46 -4.45 -8.92
C ALA A 11 -12.53 -3.57 -7.66
N LEU A 12 -11.37 -3.13 -7.15
CA LEU A 12 -11.29 -2.26 -5.98
C LEU A 12 -12.01 -0.93 -6.20
N ARG A 13 -11.78 -0.25 -7.34
CA ARG A 13 -12.47 1.00 -7.67
C ARG A 13 -13.98 0.83 -7.74
N THR A 14 -14.45 -0.28 -8.31
CA THR A 14 -15.89 -0.58 -8.41
C THR A 14 -16.49 -0.77 -7.02
N ALA A 15 -15.83 -1.54 -6.15
CA ALA A 15 -16.28 -1.80 -4.79
C ALA A 15 -16.27 -0.53 -3.92
N TYR A 16 -15.22 0.30 -4.01
CA TYR A 16 -15.15 1.59 -3.32
C TYR A 16 -16.27 2.53 -3.80
N ARG A 17 -16.50 2.64 -5.12
CA ARG A 17 -17.59 3.47 -5.65
C ARG A 17 -18.96 2.99 -5.18
N ALA A 18 -19.17 1.68 -5.12
CA ALA A 18 -20.40 1.07 -4.63
C ALA A 18 -20.57 1.14 -3.09
N GLY A 19 -19.51 1.47 -2.34
CA GLY A 19 -19.53 1.47 -0.87
C GLY A 19 -19.60 0.08 -0.27
N THR A 20 -19.28 -0.97 -1.04
CA THR A 20 -19.27 -2.36 -0.56
C THR A 20 -17.94 -2.77 0.05
N LEU A 21 -16.93 -1.91 -0.04
CA LEU A 21 -15.60 -2.10 0.49
C LEU A 21 -15.01 -0.75 0.90
N ASP A 22 -14.18 -0.76 1.94
CA ASP A 22 -13.45 0.41 2.43
C ASP A 22 -11.95 0.16 2.37
N VAL A 23 -11.15 1.24 2.33
CA VAL A 23 -9.69 1.17 2.16
C VAL A 23 -9.04 0.46 3.34
N ARG A 24 -9.52 0.69 4.57
CA ARG A 24 -9.05 -0.01 5.77
C ARG A 24 -9.21 -1.52 5.68
N HIS A 25 -10.36 -1.99 5.17
CA HIS A 25 -10.59 -3.42 4.96
C HIS A 25 -9.61 -4.03 3.96
N VAL A 26 -9.26 -3.30 2.90
CA VAL A 26 -8.25 -3.74 1.92
C VAL A 26 -6.87 -3.81 2.55
N VAL A 27 -6.48 -2.79 3.33
CA VAL A 27 -5.18 -2.79 4.03
C VAL A 27 -5.09 -3.95 5.02
N ASP A 28 -6.12 -4.19 5.82
CA ASP A 28 -6.12 -5.30 6.78
C ASP A 28 -6.04 -6.68 6.09
N GLU A 29 -6.73 -6.85 4.96
CA GLU A 29 -6.63 -8.08 4.17
C GLU A 29 -5.25 -8.27 3.54
N VAL A 30 -4.62 -7.19 3.04
CA VAL A 30 -3.24 -7.24 2.52
C VAL A 30 -2.26 -7.58 3.64
N LEU A 31 -2.36 -6.96 4.80
CA LEU A 31 -1.50 -7.25 5.96
C LEU A 31 -1.65 -8.70 6.42
N LYS A 32 -2.88 -9.22 6.45
CA LYS A 32 -3.16 -10.63 6.76
C LYS A 32 -2.49 -11.57 5.76
N ARG A 33 -2.54 -11.26 4.45
CA ARG A 33 -1.87 -12.06 3.41
C ARG A 33 -0.35 -12.04 3.55
N ILE A 34 0.24 -10.87 3.84
CA ILE A 34 1.68 -10.75 4.08
C ILE A 34 2.09 -11.57 5.31
N ALA A 35 1.35 -11.46 6.42
CA ALA A 35 1.62 -12.24 7.62
C ALA A 35 1.52 -13.76 7.38
N HIS A 36 0.56 -14.19 6.54
CA HIS A 36 0.42 -15.59 6.17
C HIS A 36 1.56 -16.10 5.27
N ALA A 37 2.07 -15.26 4.37
CA ALA A 37 3.20 -15.60 3.51
C ALA A 37 4.53 -15.76 4.30
N GLY A 38 4.68 -15.01 5.40
CA GLY A 38 5.86 -15.09 6.27
C GLY A 38 7.12 -14.51 5.62
N GLU A 39 8.25 -15.19 5.80
CA GLU A 39 9.58 -14.75 5.36
C GLU A 39 9.89 -15.16 3.91
N ASP A 40 9.03 -14.77 2.97
CA ASP A 40 9.11 -15.15 1.55
C ASP A 40 10.18 -14.38 0.74
N LYS A 41 10.92 -13.47 1.39
CA LYS A 41 11.99 -12.63 0.80
C LYS A 41 11.54 -11.69 -0.32
N VAL A 42 10.24 -11.42 -0.42
CA VAL A 42 9.68 -10.43 -1.36
C VAL A 42 9.95 -9.00 -0.88
N TRP A 43 10.02 -8.76 0.43
CA TRP A 43 10.16 -7.44 1.02
C TRP A 43 11.56 -7.22 1.63
N ILE A 44 12.22 -6.13 1.23
CA ILE A 44 13.42 -5.61 1.92
C ILE A 44 13.01 -4.81 3.15
N SER A 45 12.03 -3.92 2.98
CA SER A 45 11.44 -3.11 4.04
C SER A 45 9.95 -2.92 3.78
N ARG A 46 9.20 -2.59 4.83
CA ARG A 46 7.79 -2.19 4.75
C ARG A 46 7.50 -1.10 5.78
N PRO A 47 6.55 -0.20 5.53
CA PRO A 47 5.97 0.60 6.59
C PRO A 47 5.36 -0.31 7.66
N THR A 48 5.26 0.18 8.89
CA THR A 48 4.59 -0.56 9.96
C THR A 48 3.11 -0.75 9.65
N ASP A 49 2.52 -1.83 10.16
CA ASP A 49 1.09 -2.11 10.03
C ASP A 49 0.23 -0.94 10.54
N SER A 50 0.63 -0.26 11.62
CA SER A 50 -0.06 0.93 12.14
C SER A 50 0.01 2.10 11.16
N ALA A 51 1.18 2.40 10.59
CA ALA A 51 1.33 3.50 9.64
C ALA A 51 0.49 3.27 8.37
N LEU A 52 0.34 2.01 7.92
CA LEU A 52 -0.53 1.67 6.79
C LEU A 52 -2.01 1.88 7.13
N ARG A 53 -2.45 1.50 8.34
CA ARG A 53 -3.82 1.76 8.81
C ARG A 53 -4.11 3.25 8.96
N ASP A 54 -3.17 4.03 9.48
CA ASP A 54 -3.30 5.48 9.62
C ASP A 54 -3.42 6.16 8.25
N ARG A 55 -2.61 5.74 7.27
CA ARG A 55 -2.72 6.21 5.87
C ARG A 55 -4.08 5.85 5.26
N ALA A 56 -4.60 4.66 5.52
CA ALA A 56 -5.92 4.25 5.03
C ALA A 56 -7.04 5.11 5.63
N ALA A 57 -7.01 5.35 6.95
CA ALA A 57 -7.97 6.21 7.63
C ALA A 57 -7.91 7.66 7.10
N ALA A 58 -6.71 8.20 6.90
CA ALA A 58 -6.53 9.54 6.34
C ALA A 58 -7.05 9.63 4.90
N LEU A 59 -6.90 8.58 4.09
CA LEU A 59 -7.46 8.55 2.74
C LEU A 59 -8.99 8.43 2.74
N GLU A 60 -9.58 7.67 3.66
CA GLU A 60 -11.03 7.58 3.81
C GLU A 60 -11.71 8.90 4.17
N ALA A 61 -11.04 9.75 4.96
CA ALA A 61 -11.50 11.11 5.20
C ALA A 61 -11.61 11.96 3.91
N ARG A 62 -10.91 11.56 2.85
CA ARG A 62 -10.90 12.18 1.52
C ARG A 62 -11.81 11.48 0.50
N ARG A 63 -12.75 10.64 0.95
CA ARG A 63 -13.69 9.91 0.07
C ARG A 63 -14.45 10.83 -0.90
N GLY A 64 -14.74 12.08 -0.51
CA GLY A 64 -15.36 13.06 -1.39
C GLY A 64 -14.52 13.44 -2.62
N GLU A 65 -13.21 13.16 -2.61
CA GLU A 65 -12.29 13.37 -3.73
C GLU A 65 -12.14 12.14 -4.63
N PHE A 66 -12.88 11.06 -4.40
CA PHE A 66 -12.70 9.76 -5.07
C PHE A 66 -12.55 9.86 -6.60
N ASP A 67 -13.42 10.63 -7.26
CA ASP A 67 -13.39 10.76 -8.72
C ASP A 67 -12.18 11.56 -9.25
N ARG A 68 -11.52 12.35 -8.40
CA ARG A 68 -10.27 13.06 -8.71
C ARG A 68 -9.01 12.22 -8.42
N LEU A 69 -9.17 11.10 -7.74
CA LEU A 69 -8.09 10.22 -7.30
C LEU A 69 -8.19 8.88 -8.06
N PRO A 70 -7.59 8.75 -9.26
CA PRO A 70 -7.73 7.55 -10.10
C PRO A 70 -7.15 6.28 -9.44
N LEU A 71 -6.25 6.43 -8.47
CA LEU A 71 -5.66 5.34 -7.68
C LEU A 71 -6.13 5.33 -6.22
N TYR A 72 -7.28 5.93 -5.93
CA TYR A 72 -7.85 5.94 -4.57
C TYR A 72 -7.89 4.53 -3.97
N GLY A 73 -7.13 4.33 -2.89
CA GLY A 73 -7.14 3.12 -2.07
C GLY A 73 -6.51 1.90 -2.73
N ILE A 74 -5.75 2.08 -3.82
CA ILE A 74 -5.07 0.97 -4.49
C ILE A 74 -3.71 0.73 -3.82
N PRO A 75 -3.46 -0.46 -3.23
CA PRO A 75 -2.15 -0.80 -2.69
C PRO A 75 -1.16 -1.07 -3.82
N PHE A 76 0.11 -0.72 -3.59
CA PHE A 76 1.20 -0.99 -4.53
C PHE A 76 2.51 -1.21 -3.77
N ALA A 77 3.47 -1.83 -4.44
CA ALA A 77 4.84 -1.95 -3.97
C ALA A 77 5.74 -1.00 -4.74
N VAL A 78 6.76 -0.46 -4.08
CA VAL A 78 7.82 0.32 -4.69
C VAL A 78 9.09 -0.50 -4.64
N LYS A 79 9.80 -0.60 -5.76
CA LYS A 79 11.10 -1.28 -5.80
C LYS A 79 12.08 -0.46 -4.97
N ASP A 80 12.89 -1.11 -4.14
CA ASP A 80 13.82 -0.49 -3.19
C ASP A 80 15.01 0.27 -3.85
N ASN A 81 14.89 0.59 -5.13
CA ASN A 81 15.76 1.51 -5.86
C ASN A 81 15.03 2.80 -6.27
N ILE A 82 13.82 3.04 -5.75
CA ILE A 82 12.98 4.21 -5.98
C ILE A 82 12.62 4.78 -4.61
N ASP A 83 12.81 6.09 -4.46
CA ASP A 83 12.65 6.77 -3.18
C ASP A 83 11.19 6.86 -2.73
N VAL A 84 10.97 6.52 -1.46
CA VAL A 84 9.74 6.77 -0.71
C VAL A 84 10.10 7.61 0.51
N ALA A 85 9.57 8.83 0.61
CA ALA A 85 9.90 9.75 1.70
C ALA A 85 9.75 9.09 3.09
N GLY A 86 10.77 9.25 3.93
CA GLY A 86 10.84 8.69 5.28
C GLY A 86 11.18 7.20 5.36
N MET A 87 11.52 6.55 4.25
CA MET A 87 12.01 5.16 4.21
C MET A 87 13.47 5.13 3.75
N ALA A 88 14.16 4.04 4.11
CA ALA A 88 15.48 3.77 3.55
C ALA A 88 15.35 3.23 2.12
N THR A 89 16.17 3.75 1.20
CA THR A 89 16.38 3.20 -0.15
C THR A 89 17.73 2.47 -0.12
N THR A 90 17.74 1.16 -0.38
CA THR A 90 18.98 0.37 -0.27
C THR A 90 19.48 -0.19 -1.60
N ALA A 91 18.64 -0.24 -2.63
CA ALA A 91 18.91 -0.96 -3.87
C ALA A 91 19.40 -2.40 -3.62
N ALA A 92 18.87 -3.05 -2.57
CA ALA A 92 19.33 -4.35 -2.05
C ALA A 92 20.81 -4.40 -1.62
N CYS A 93 21.43 -3.25 -1.31
CA CYS A 93 22.81 -3.12 -0.87
C CYS A 93 22.89 -2.34 0.44
N PRO A 94 23.15 -2.99 1.60
CA PRO A 94 23.21 -2.30 2.89
C PRO A 94 24.22 -1.14 2.94
N GLY A 95 25.34 -1.23 2.20
CA GLY A 95 26.33 -0.15 2.13
C GLY A 95 25.92 1.06 1.28
N PHE A 96 24.86 0.93 0.48
CA PHE A 96 24.29 2.02 -0.31
C PHE A 96 23.15 2.76 0.43
N ALA A 97 22.67 2.21 1.55
CA ALA A 97 21.46 2.69 2.19
C ALA A 97 21.52 4.17 2.58
N TYR A 98 20.46 4.90 2.23
CA TYR A 98 20.19 6.26 2.71
C TYR A 98 18.71 6.43 3.01
N GLU A 99 18.38 7.39 3.88
CA GLU A 99 16.99 7.78 4.14
C GLU A 99 16.53 8.77 3.07
N ALA A 100 15.47 8.42 2.34
CA ALA A 100 14.87 9.28 1.34
C ALA A 100 14.11 10.43 2.01
N LYS A 101 14.49 11.68 1.70
CA LYS A 101 13.83 12.88 2.23
C LYS A 101 12.55 13.22 1.49
N GLU A 102 12.47 12.88 0.22
CA GLU A 102 11.35 13.14 -0.68
C GLU A 102 11.03 11.86 -1.45
N SER A 103 9.78 11.74 -1.91
CA SER A 103 9.39 10.63 -2.78
C SER A 103 9.83 10.94 -4.21
N ALA A 104 10.28 9.92 -4.94
CA ALA A 104 10.70 10.09 -6.33
C ALA A 104 9.54 10.59 -7.22
N GLU A 105 9.87 11.43 -8.20
CA GLU A 105 9.03 11.65 -9.38
C GLU A 105 9.21 10.43 -10.32
N VAL A 106 8.10 9.88 -10.82
CA VAL A 106 8.05 8.63 -11.60
C VAL A 106 7.23 8.76 -12.87
#